data_AF-A0A8C0AQU1-F1
#
_entry.id   AF-A0A8C0AQU1-F1
#
_cell.length_a   1.000
_cell.length_b   1.000
_cell.length_c   1.000
_cell.angle_alpha   90.00
_cell.angle_beta   90.00
_cell.angle_gamma   90.00
#
_symmetry.space_group_name_H-M   'P 1'
#
loop_
_entity.id
_entity.type
_entity.pdbx_description
1 polymer ?
#
loop_
_entity_poly.entity_id
_entity_poly.type
_entity_poly.pdbx_seq_one_letter_code
_entity_poly.pdbx_strand_id
1 'polypeptide(L)'
;MDIFVVLPKGFCTEIQELQMTTVIEDNVHVFAAHGNSDEIDEPIKELFADVDFARKYNLMSLNSVNWSRIMVQIAHHFYAYFQCAPSLDTTPLPMVEIVVPTGGGGNITAGCIAQKMGLPIQLVAVVNSNDIIHRTVQHGDFSLSESVKSTLASAMDIQEPYNMERILWLLLGSDSRLTKMLMERFSVSKSLKLPEDLHRKHAPVLLSSSLRSQISGCSAPSWPGSP
;
A
#
# COMPACT_ATOMS: atom_id res chain seq x y z
N MET A 1 -3.62 1.65 26.92
CA MET A 1 -4.07 1.74 25.52
C MET A 1 -4.72 0.43 25.21
N ASP A 2 -6.00 0.46 24.87
CA ASP A 2 -6.76 -0.73 24.50
C ASP A 2 -6.76 -0.90 22.98
N ILE A 3 -6.60 -2.13 22.52
CA ILE A 3 -6.57 -2.50 21.10
C ILE A 3 -7.82 -3.29 20.81
N PHE A 4 -8.65 -2.77 19.90
CA PHE A 4 -9.86 -3.44 19.45
C PHE A 4 -9.65 -3.92 18.01
N VAL A 5 -9.72 -5.22 17.79
CA VAL A 5 -9.59 -5.86 16.48
C VAL A 5 -10.92 -6.47 16.11
N VAL A 6 -11.47 -6.08 14.95
CA VAL A 6 -12.65 -6.72 14.36
C VAL A 6 -12.17 -7.53 13.16
N LEU A 7 -12.41 -8.84 13.17
CA LEU A 7 -12.05 -9.74 12.07
C LEU A 7 -13.29 -10.34 11.41
N PRO A 8 -13.31 -10.48 10.07
CA PRO A 8 -14.42 -11.08 9.36
C PRO A 8 -14.40 -12.59 9.55
N LYS A 9 -15.44 -13.12 10.22
CA LYS A 9 -15.52 -14.53 10.61
C LYS A 9 -15.47 -15.44 9.39
N GLY A 10 -14.48 -16.33 9.34
CA GLY A 10 -14.30 -17.31 8.26
C GLY A 10 -13.62 -16.76 6.99
N PHE A 11 -13.12 -15.52 7.01
CA PHE A 11 -12.39 -14.91 5.90
C PHE A 11 -10.88 -14.74 6.18
N CYS A 12 -10.41 -15.13 7.37
CA CYS A 12 -8.99 -15.22 7.71
C CYS A 12 -8.50 -16.67 7.59
N THR A 13 -7.21 -16.87 7.31
CA THR A 13 -6.60 -18.20 7.48
C THR A 13 -6.53 -18.56 8.96
N GLU A 14 -6.49 -19.86 9.27
CA GLU A 14 -6.37 -20.33 10.66
C GLU A 14 -5.17 -19.72 11.38
N ILE A 15 -4.03 -19.62 10.71
CA ILE A 15 -2.82 -19.00 11.27
C ILE A 15 -3.04 -17.50 11.55
N GLN A 16 -3.70 -16.77 10.66
CA GLN A 16 -4.00 -15.35 10.87
C GLN A 16 -4.96 -15.13 12.05
N GLU A 17 -6.00 -15.95 12.15
CA GLU A 17 -6.95 -15.88 13.26
C GLU A 17 -6.29 -16.20 14.60
N LEU A 18 -5.44 -17.24 14.64
CA LEU A 18 -4.68 -17.59 15.84
C LEU A 18 -3.70 -16.48 16.24
N GLN A 19 -3.01 -15.84 15.29
CA GLN A 19 -2.12 -14.71 15.58
C GLN A 19 -2.82 -13.54 16.27
N MET A 20 -4.12 -13.35 16.04
CA MET A 20 -4.90 -12.29 16.69
C MET A 20 -5.52 -12.78 18.00
N THR A 21 -6.08 -13.98 18.03
CA THR A 21 -6.92 -14.47 19.15
C THR A 21 -6.15 -15.12 20.30
N THR A 22 -4.87 -15.47 20.10
CA THR A 22 -4.03 -16.12 21.14
C THR A 22 -3.14 -15.15 21.91
N VAL A 23 -3.31 -13.85 21.67
CA VAL A 23 -2.65 -12.76 22.41
C VAL A 23 -3.15 -12.80 23.87
N ILE A 24 -2.24 -12.80 24.84
CA ILE A 24 -2.55 -13.03 26.26
C ILE A 24 -2.71 -11.72 27.06
N GLU A 25 -2.44 -10.60 26.41
CA GLU A 25 -2.45 -9.27 26.99
C GLU A 25 -3.88 -8.76 27.21
N ASP A 26 -4.19 -8.37 28.46
CA ASP A 26 -5.55 -7.97 28.90
C ASP A 26 -6.12 -6.74 28.15
N ASN A 27 -5.27 -5.95 27.50
CA ASN A 27 -5.66 -4.76 26.75
C ASN A 27 -5.96 -5.05 25.26
N VAL A 28 -5.96 -6.32 24.84
CA VAL A 28 -6.24 -6.73 23.46
C VAL A 28 -7.59 -7.43 23.39
N HIS A 29 -8.51 -6.81 22.65
CA HIS A 29 -9.90 -7.22 22.52
C HIS A 29 -10.19 -7.60 21.08
N VAL A 30 -10.44 -8.88 20.81
CA VAL A 30 -10.65 -9.40 19.45
C VAL A 30 -12.08 -9.87 19.27
N PHE A 31 -12.76 -9.35 18.26
CA PHE A 31 -14.15 -9.64 17.94
C PHE A 31 -14.27 -10.23 16.53
N ALA A 32 -14.87 -11.41 16.42
CA ALA A 32 -15.25 -11.98 15.14
C ALA A 32 -16.64 -11.46 14.73
N ALA A 33 -16.72 -10.76 13.60
CA ALA A 33 -17.96 -10.20 13.07
C ALA A 33 -18.43 -10.96 11.81
N HIS A 34 -19.74 -11.00 11.60
CA HIS A 34 -20.32 -11.51 10.36
C HIS A 34 -20.29 -10.42 9.28
N GLY A 35 -19.92 -10.80 8.07
CA GLY A 35 -19.75 -9.89 6.94
C GLY A 35 -18.36 -9.98 6.34
N ASN A 36 -18.17 -9.35 5.17
CA ASN A 36 -16.86 -9.20 4.55
C ASN A 36 -16.07 -8.02 5.18
N SER A 37 -14.80 -7.86 4.81
CA SER A 37 -13.91 -6.82 5.37
C SER A 37 -14.45 -5.40 5.21
N ASP A 38 -15.13 -5.08 4.10
CA ASP A 38 -15.65 -3.74 3.85
C ASP A 38 -16.89 -3.44 4.71
N GLU A 39 -17.74 -4.45 4.93
CA GLU A 39 -18.95 -4.36 5.76
C GLU A 39 -18.60 -4.17 7.25
N ILE A 40 -17.61 -4.90 7.76
CA ILE A 40 -17.20 -4.77 9.18
C ILE A 40 -16.46 -3.45 9.46
N ASP A 41 -15.91 -2.80 8.42
CA ASP A 41 -15.23 -1.51 8.52
C ASP A 41 -16.23 -0.33 8.63
N GLU A 42 -17.48 -0.49 8.17
CA GLU A 42 -18.47 0.59 8.14
C GLU A 42 -18.81 1.13 9.55
N PRO A 43 -19.14 0.30 10.56
CA PRO A 43 -19.36 0.77 11.93
C PRO A 43 -18.11 1.45 12.53
N ILE A 44 -16.92 0.98 12.17
CA ILE A 44 -15.66 1.58 12.61
C ILE A 44 -15.52 3.00 12.02
N LYS A 45 -15.82 3.16 10.72
CA LYS A 45 -15.81 4.47 10.05
C LYS A 45 -16.82 5.44 10.69
N GLU A 46 -18.02 4.96 11.04
CA GLU A 46 -19.02 5.77 11.74
C GLU A 46 -18.51 6.27 13.11
N LEU A 47 -17.86 5.40 13.89
CA LEU A 47 -17.27 5.77 15.18
C LEU A 47 -16.17 6.84 15.05
N PHE A 48 -15.36 6.77 13.98
CA PHE A 48 -14.35 7.80 13.70
C PHE A 48 -14.95 9.10 13.14
N ALA A 49 -16.13 9.04 12.52
CA ALA A 49 -16.84 10.22 12.04
C ALA A 49 -17.53 11.00 13.18
N ASP A 50 -17.88 10.33 14.28
CA ASP A 50 -18.31 10.98 15.52
C ASP A 50 -17.10 11.62 16.24
N VAL A 51 -16.89 12.90 15.97
CA VAL A 51 -15.76 13.67 16.50
C VAL A 51 -15.79 13.76 18.04
N ASP A 52 -16.96 13.82 18.65
CA ASP A 52 -17.09 13.95 20.11
C ASP A 52 -16.77 12.61 20.78
N PHE A 53 -17.27 11.51 20.23
CA PHE A 53 -16.93 10.16 20.68
C PHE A 53 -15.44 9.86 20.49
N ALA A 54 -14.91 10.11 19.29
CA ALA A 54 -13.51 9.90 18.96
C ALA A 54 -12.58 10.70 19.89
N ARG A 55 -12.92 11.95 20.20
CA ARG A 55 -12.16 12.77 21.15
C ARG A 55 -12.32 12.29 22.59
N LYS A 56 -13.52 11.92 23.02
CA LYS A 56 -13.79 11.44 24.39
C LYS A 56 -12.97 10.20 24.73
N TYR A 57 -12.83 9.27 23.78
CA TYR A 57 -12.12 8.00 23.98
C TYR A 57 -10.72 7.96 23.36
N ASN A 58 -10.23 9.07 22.80
CA ASN A 58 -8.94 9.15 22.10
C ASN A 58 -8.77 8.05 21.05
N LEU A 59 -9.78 7.85 20.20
CA LEU A 59 -9.74 6.81 19.18
C LEU A 59 -8.58 7.03 18.21
N MET A 60 -7.84 5.96 17.95
CA MET A 60 -6.74 5.93 16.98
C MET A 60 -6.85 4.70 16.11
N SER A 61 -6.61 4.85 14.80
CA SER A 61 -6.55 3.73 13.86
C SER A 61 -5.10 3.45 13.46
N LEU A 62 -4.72 2.16 13.45
CA LEU A 62 -3.43 1.66 12.96
C LEU A 62 -3.53 1.12 11.52
N ASN A 63 -4.62 1.42 10.81
CA ASN A 63 -4.85 0.94 9.45
C ASN A 63 -3.83 1.51 8.46
N SER A 64 -3.81 0.95 7.24
CA SER A 64 -2.80 1.23 6.20
C SER A 64 -2.77 2.68 5.69
N VAL A 65 -3.72 3.52 6.13
CA VAL A 65 -3.74 4.97 5.87
C VAL A 65 -2.92 5.75 6.91
N ASN A 66 -2.62 5.20 8.08
CA ASN A 66 -1.89 5.91 9.13
C ASN A 66 -0.49 6.34 8.63
N TRP A 67 -0.20 7.65 8.72
CA TRP A 67 1.06 8.24 8.26
C TRP A 67 2.30 7.61 8.94
N SER A 68 2.18 7.18 10.19
CA SER A 68 3.27 6.54 10.94
C SER A 68 3.79 5.28 10.25
N ARG A 69 2.90 4.51 9.60
CA ARG A 69 3.30 3.32 8.83
C ARG A 69 4.18 3.70 7.64
N ILE A 70 3.85 4.79 6.95
CA ILE A 70 4.65 5.31 5.84
C ILE A 70 5.99 5.82 6.36
N MET A 71 6.00 6.58 7.46
CA MET A 71 7.24 7.09 8.06
C MET A 71 8.23 5.98 8.39
N VAL A 72 7.78 4.90 9.04
CA VAL A 72 8.66 3.75 9.36
C VAL A 72 9.17 3.07 8.08
N GLN A 73 8.32 2.93 7.07
CA GLN A 73 8.72 2.35 5.79
C GLN A 73 9.75 3.20 5.02
N ILE A 74 9.79 4.53 5.22
CA ILE A 74 10.84 5.39 4.63
C ILE A 74 12.20 4.96 5.15
N ALA A 75 12.33 4.76 6.47
CA ALA A 75 13.59 4.35 7.09
C ALA A 75 14.13 3.03 6.50
N HIS A 76 13.24 2.09 6.19
CA HIS A 76 13.62 0.82 5.55
C HIS A 76 14.25 1.00 4.16
N HIS A 77 13.81 1.99 3.38
CA HIS A 77 14.40 2.26 2.07
C HIS A 77 15.82 2.79 2.17
N PHE A 78 16.08 3.71 3.12
CA PHE A 78 17.43 4.19 3.40
C PHE A 78 18.32 3.05 3.89
N TYR A 79 17.84 2.25 4.84
CA TYR A 79 18.56 1.08 5.33
C TYR A 79 18.91 0.11 4.20
N ALA A 80 17.92 -0.31 3.39
CA ALA A 80 18.14 -1.22 2.27
C ALA A 80 19.12 -0.64 1.23
N TYR A 81 19.02 0.66 0.94
CA TYR A 81 19.96 1.34 0.05
C TYR A 81 21.40 1.21 0.55
N PHE A 82 21.67 1.55 1.81
CA PHE A 82 23.03 1.48 2.37
C PHE A 82 23.58 0.05 2.45
N GLN A 83 22.71 -0.95 2.57
CA GLN A 83 23.11 -2.36 2.55
C GLN A 83 23.45 -2.87 1.14
N CYS A 84 22.81 -2.32 0.10
CA CYS A 84 22.93 -2.79 -1.27
C CYS A 84 23.81 -1.89 -2.15
N ALA A 85 24.10 -0.66 -1.74
CA ALA A 85 24.91 0.27 -2.49
C ALA A 85 26.34 -0.29 -2.67
N PRO A 86 26.85 -0.40 -3.90
CA PRO A 86 28.16 -1.01 -4.17
C PRO A 86 29.33 -0.19 -3.61
N SER A 87 29.16 1.13 -3.48
CA SER A 87 30.09 2.05 -2.84
C SER A 87 29.37 3.33 -2.44
N LEU A 88 29.77 3.92 -1.32
CA LEU A 88 29.31 5.23 -0.87
C LEU A 88 30.34 6.34 -1.14
N ASP A 89 31.49 5.99 -1.75
CA ASP A 89 32.61 6.91 -1.99
C ASP A 89 32.53 7.58 -3.38
N THR A 90 31.49 7.30 -4.16
CA THR A 90 31.30 7.88 -5.50
C THR A 90 30.37 9.08 -5.47
N THR A 91 30.64 10.06 -6.35
CA THR A 91 29.76 11.21 -6.58
C THR A 91 29.43 11.33 -8.07
N PRO A 92 28.14 11.22 -8.48
CA PRO A 92 26.98 10.96 -7.62
C PRO A 92 27.01 9.55 -7.01
N LEU A 93 26.26 9.37 -5.93
CA LEU A 93 26.02 8.06 -5.32
C LEU A 93 25.37 7.09 -6.33
N PRO A 94 25.67 5.79 -6.26
CA PRO A 94 25.16 4.82 -7.22
C PRO A 94 23.64 4.67 -7.08
N MET A 95 22.96 4.49 -8.22
CA MET A 95 21.53 4.22 -8.23
C MET A 95 21.26 2.76 -7.86
N VAL A 96 20.28 2.51 -6.97
CA VAL A 96 19.83 1.16 -6.60
C VAL A 96 18.39 0.95 -7.04
N GLU A 97 18.11 -0.12 -7.76
CA GLU A 97 16.74 -0.50 -8.11
C GLU A 97 16.08 -1.23 -6.94
N ILE A 98 14.89 -0.78 -6.54
CA ILE A 98 14.08 -1.39 -5.47
C ILE A 98 12.75 -1.82 -6.06
N VAL A 99 12.54 -3.14 -6.03
CA VAL A 99 11.32 -3.79 -6.51
C VAL A 99 10.35 -3.98 -5.34
N VAL A 100 9.16 -3.41 -5.45
CA VAL A 100 8.16 -3.40 -4.38
C VAL A 100 6.88 -4.10 -4.85
N PRO A 101 6.56 -5.29 -4.31
CA PRO A 101 5.23 -5.89 -4.45
C PRO A 101 4.20 -4.93 -3.86
N THR A 102 3.26 -4.48 -4.69
CA THR A 102 2.38 -3.34 -4.36
C THR A 102 0.92 -3.74 -4.46
N GLY A 103 0.22 -3.68 -3.33
CA GLY A 103 -1.24 -3.68 -3.25
C GLY A 103 -1.74 -2.29 -2.86
N GLY A 104 -1.93 -2.04 -1.55
CA GLY A 104 -2.48 -0.77 -1.02
C GLY A 104 -1.57 0.47 -1.12
N GLY A 105 -0.42 0.38 -1.80
CA GLY A 105 0.44 1.52 -2.15
C GLY A 105 1.30 2.14 -1.06
N GLY A 106 1.25 1.66 0.19
CA GLY A 106 1.99 2.30 1.31
C GLY A 106 3.52 2.25 1.15
N ASN A 107 4.05 1.05 0.88
CA ASN A 107 5.50 0.84 0.75
C ASN A 107 6.09 1.63 -0.43
N ILE A 108 5.44 1.58 -1.60
CA ILE A 108 5.88 2.38 -2.76
C ILE A 108 5.77 3.89 -2.50
N THR A 109 4.77 4.35 -1.74
CA THR A 109 4.66 5.77 -1.32
C THR A 109 5.85 6.18 -0.48
N ALA A 110 6.27 5.34 0.48
CA ALA A 110 7.46 5.59 1.29
C ALA A 110 8.73 5.68 0.42
N GLY A 111 8.86 4.80 -0.58
CA GLY A 111 9.96 4.87 -1.55
C GLY A 111 9.96 6.20 -2.33
N CYS A 112 8.80 6.63 -2.84
CA CYS A 112 8.68 7.91 -3.56
C CYS A 112 9.09 9.11 -2.69
N ILE A 113 8.78 9.05 -1.39
CA ILE A 113 9.20 10.08 -0.43
C ILE A 113 10.72 10.02 -0.22
N ALA A 114 11.30 8.83 -0.07
CA ALA A 114 12.75 8.66 0.05
C ALA A 114 13.51 9.19 -1.18
N GLN A 115 13.01 8.95 -2.40
CA GLN A 115 13.55 9.57 -3.62
C GLN A 115 13.52 11.10 -3.54
N LYS A 116 12.38 11.69 -3.12
CA LYS A 116 12.25 13.15 -2.97
C LYS A 116 13.15 13.72 -1.87
N MET A 117 13.52 12.92 -0.87
CA MET A 117 14.52 13.28 0.14
C MET A 117 15.96 13.23 -0.39
N GLY A 118 16.18 12.74 -1.62
CA GLY A 118 17.48 12.68 -2.28
C GLY A 118 18.13 11.30 -2.32
N LEU A 119 17.44 10.24 -1.88
CA LEU A 119 17.96 8.87 -1.96
C LEU A 119 17.97 8.40 -3.42
N PRO A 120 19.13 7.98 -3.99
CA PRO A 120 19.24 7.62 -5.40
C PRO A 120 18.75 6.19 -5.63
N ILE A 121 17.44 6.02 -5.60
CA ILE A 121 16.79 4.73 -5.88
C ILE A 121 15.93 4.82 -7.14
N GLN A 122 15.82 3.73 -7.88
CA GLN A 122 14.82 3.53 -8.93
C GLN A 122 13.73 2.60 -8.38
N LEU A 123 12.48 3.06 -8.36
CA LEU A 123 11.37 2.28 -7.82
C LEU A 123 10.66 1.51 -8.93
N VAL A 124 10.35 0.24 -8.65
CA VAL A 124 9.55 -0.63 -9.52
C VAL A 124 8.37 -1.18 -8.72
N ALA A 125 7.15 -0.73 -9.02
CA ALA A 125 5.94 -1.30 -8.46
C ALA A 125 5.55 -2.58 -9.21
N VAL A 126 5.55 -3.72 -8.51
CA VAL A 126 5.09 -5.00 -9.07
C VAL A 126 3.70 -5.30 -8.52
N VAL A 127 2.73 -5.45 -9.42
CA VAL A 127 1.33 -5.75 -9.08
C VAL A 127 0.95 -7.12 -9.62
N ASN A 128 -0.09 -7.72 -9.04
CA ASN A 128 -0.68 -8.95 -9.57
C ASN A 128 -1.75 -8.63 -10.64
N SER A 129 -2.77 -9.48 -10.80
CA SER A 129 -3.87 -9.27 -11.75
C SER A 129 -4.82 -8.13 -11.37
N ASN A 130 -4.71 -7.59 -10.15
CA ASN A 130 -5.36 -6.37 -9.67
C ASN A 130 -4.41 -5.20 -9.96
N ASP A 131 -4.41 -4.74 -11.21
CA ASP A 131 -3.31 -3.97 -11.81
C ASP A 131 -3.53 -2.46 -11.90
N ILE A 132 -4.43 -1.90 -11.07
CA ILE A 132 -4.81 -0.47 -11.13
C ILE A 132 -3.62 0.48 -11.04
N ILE A 133 -2.63 0.19 -10.18
CA ILE A 133 -1.42 1.01 -10.06
C ILE A 133 -0.59 0.95 -11.35
N HIS A 134 -0.44 -0.24 -11.94
CA HIS A 134 0.27 -0.40 -13.20
C HIS A 134 -0.45 0.33 -14.35
N ARG A 135 -1.78 0.22 -14.47
CA ARG A 135 -2.56 0.97 -15.47
C ARG A 135 -2.48 2.48 -15.27
N THR A 136 -2.42 2.94 -14.03
CA THR A 136 -2.27 4.37 -13.71
C THR A 136 -0.89 4.87 -14.14
N VAL A 137 0.16 4.12 -13.82
CA VAL A 137 1.55 4.48 -14.16
C VAL A 137 1.81 4.39 -15.66
N GLN A 138 1.32 3.35 -16.34
CA GLN A 138 1.59 3.12 -17.77
C GLN A 138 0.68 3.91 -18.70
N HIS A 139 -0.59 4.09 -18.33
CA HIS A 139 -1.60 4.64 -19.23
C HIS A 139 -2.35 5.83 -18.62
N GLY A 140 -2.04 6.26 -17.40
CA GLY A 140 -2.82 7.28 -16.70
C GLY A 140 -4.25 6.82 -16.34
N ASP A 141 -4.57 5.52 -16.44
CA ASP A 141 -5.90 4.99 -16.14
C ASP A 141 -5.99 4.52 -14.68
N PHE A 142 -6.61 5.36 -13.85
CA PHE A 142 -6.94 5.08 -12.46
C PHE A 142 -8.43 4.78 -12.31
N SER A 143 -8.84 3.62 -12.81
CA SER A 143 -10.22 3.14 -12.74
C SER A 143 -10.32 1.80 -12.02
N LEU A 144 -11.35 1.62 -11.18
CA LEU A 144 -11.65 0.33 -10.59
C LEU A 144 -12.01 -0.68 -11.68
N SER A 145 -11.59 -1.94 -11.50
CA SER A 145 -12.10 -3.05 -12.31
C SER A 145 -13.51 -3.43 -11.86
N GLU A 146 -14.21 -4.30 -12.60
CA GLU A 146 -15.56 -4.76 -12.19
C GLU A 146 -15.55 -5.58 -10.89
N SER A 147 -14.48 -6.36 -10.69
CA SER A 147 -14.31 -7.21 -9.51
C SER A 147 -12.84 -7.39 -9.15
N VAL A 148 -12.59 -7.71 -7.87
CA VAL A 148 -11.28 -8.16 -7.38
C VAL A 148 -11.05 -9.58 -7.85
N LYS A 149 -9.85 -9.82 -8.39
CA LYS A 149 -9.42 -11.16 -8.80
C LYS A 149 -8.61 -11.79 -7.68
N SER A 150 -9.04 -12.96 -7.21
CA SER A 150 -8.26 -13.72 -6.24
C SER A 150 -6.96 -14.22 -6.87
N THR A 151 -5.84 -14.04 -6.19
CA THR A 151 -4.52 -14.48 -6.62
C THR A 151 -3.75 -15.21 -5.52
N LEU A 152 -2.60 -15.79 -5.86
CA LEU A 152 -1.70 -16.40 -4.88
C LEU A 152 -1.12 -15.39 -3.87
N ALA A 153 -1.12 -14.10 -4.21
CA ALA A 153 -0.67 -13.03 -3.35
C ALA A 153 -1.88 -12.25 -2.83
N SER A 154 -2.72 -12.90 -2.01
CA SER A 154 -4.00 -12.35 -1.54
C SER A 154 -3.87 -10.99 -0.82
N ALA A 155 -2.74 -10.72 -0.17
CA ALA A 155 -2.44 -9.43 0.44
C ALA A 155 -2.35 -8.26 -0.57
N MET A 156 -2.21 -8.56 -1.86
CA MET A 156 -2.16 -7.59 -2.96
C MET A 156 -3.47 -7.52 -3.76
N ASP A 157 -4.48 -8.34 -3.43
CA ASP A 157 -5.78 -8.36 -4.10
C ASP A 157 -6.63 -7.14 -3.69
N ILE A 158 -6.18 -5.95 -4.10
CA ILE A 158 -6.74 -4.65 -3.71
C ILE A 158 -7.25 -3.92 -4.95
N GLN A 159 -8.53 -3.54 -4.93
CA GLN A 159 -9.17 -2.77 -6.00
C GLN A 159 -8.93 -1.27 -5.85
N GLU A 160 -9.10 -0.75 -4.63
CA GLU A 160 -8.97 0.66 -4.30
C GLU A 160 -7.72 0.86 -3.43
N PRO A 161 -6.56 1.20 -4.01
CA PRO A 161 -5.32 1.38 -3.26
C PRO A 161 -5.39 2.60 -2.35
N TYR A 162 -5.48 2.36 -1.04
CA TYR A 162 -5.72 3.39 -0.02
C TYR A 162 -4.63 4.48 0.10
N ASN A 163 -3.42 4.25 -0.42
CA ASN A 163 -2.35 5.27 -0.47
C ASN A 163 -2.21 5.96 -1.83
N MET A 164 -3.08 5.65 -2.79
CA MET A 164 -2.95 6.21 -4.14
C MET A 164 -3.11 7.72 -4.18
N GLU A 165 -3.94 8.31 -3.31
CA GLU A 165 -4.04 9.77 -3.18
C GLU A 165 -2.68 10.39 -2.87
N ARG A 166 -1.86 9.78 -2.01
CA ARG A 166 -0.50 10.23 -1.70
C ARG A 166 0.41 10.11 -2.91
N ILE A 167 0.34 8.99 -3.62
CA ILE A 167 1.11 8.78 -4.85
C ILE A 167 0.74 9.84 -5.87
N LEU A 168 -0.56 10.06 -6.13
CA LEU A 168 -1.05 11.10 -7.02
C LEU A 168 -0.55 12.47 -6.58
N TRP A 169 -0.65 12.84 -5.31
CA TRP A 169 -0.13 14.11 -4.81
C TRP A 169 1.39 14.27 -5.08
N LEU A 170 2.18 13.22 -4.85
CA LEU A 170 3.62 13.23 -5.10
C LEU A 170 3.97 13.34 -6.59
N LEU A 171 3.18 12.67 -7.45
CA LEU A 171 3.28 12.73 -8.91
C LEU A 171 2.72 14.04 -9.46
N LEU A 172 1.79 14.72 -8.80
CA LEU A 172 1.20 15.97 -9.29
C LEU A 172 1.99 17.20 -8.82
N GLY A 173 3.26 17.02 -8.43
CA GLY A 173 4.10 18.11 -7.95
C GLY A 173 3.59 18.71 -6.64
N SER A 174 2.93 17.92 -5.80
CA SER A 174 2.38 18.35 -4.51
C SER A 174 1.24 19.37 -4.61
N ASP A 175 0.52 19.39 -5.75
CA ASP A 175 -0.68 20.21 -5.94
C ASP A 175 -1.91 19.58 -5.25
N SER A 176 -2.21 20.08 -4.05
CA SER A 176 -3.36 19.62 -3.25
C SER A 176 -4.72 19.97 -3.88
N ARG A 177 -4.82 21.05 -4.67
CA ARG A 177 -6.09 21.46 -5.30
C ARG A 177 -6.44 20.51 -6.43
N LEU A 178 -5.46 20.21 -7.29
CA LEU A 178 -5.61 19.26 -8.38
C LEU A 178 -5.87 17.84 -7.83
N THR A 179 -5.11 17.42 -6.82
CA THR A 179 -5.31 16.11 -6.16
C THR A 179 -6.73 15.99 -5.63
N LYS A 180 -7.21 16.98 -4.87
CA LYS A 180 -8.58 17.00 -4.35
C LYS A 180 -9.62 16.88 -5.46
N MET A 181 -9.53 17.69 -6.50
CA MET A 181 -10.47 17.65 -7.63
C MET A 181 -10.51 16.27 -8.30
N LEU A 182 -9.35 15.64 -8.49
CA LEU A 182 -9.25 14.30 -9.10
C LEU A 182 -9.85 13.22 -8.19
N MET A 183 -9.59 13.29 -6.88
CA MET A 183 -10.13 12.33 -5.91
C MET A 183 -11.63 12.49 -5.71
N GLU A 184 -12.16 13.73 -5.70
CA GLU A 184 -13.60 13.98 -5.68
C GLU A 184 -14.28 13.40 -6.91
N ARG A 185 -13.70 13.59 -8.10
CA ARG A 185 -14.21 12.98 -9.33
C ARG A 185 -14.20 11.45 -9.25
N PHE A 186 -13.08 10.87 -8.82
CA PHE A 186 -12.94 9.42 -8.66
C PHE A 186 -13.95 8.86 -7.64
N SER A 187 -14.24 9.57 -6.55
CA SER A 187 -15.20 9.11 -5.56
C SER A 187 -16.61 8.87 -6.14
N VAL A 188 -17.00 9.68 -7.15
CA VAL A 188 -18.30 9.58 -7.82
C VAL A 188 -18.26 8.58 -8.98
N SER A 189 -17.25 8.63 -9.84
CA SER A 189 -17.19 7.83 -11.07
C SER A 189 -16.51 6.48 -10.91
N LYS A 190 -15.74 6.28 -9.83
CA LYS A 190 -14.80 5.16 -9.63
C LYS A 190 -13.83 4.94 -10.80
N SER A 191 -13.64 5.98 -11.61
CA SER A 191 -12.85 5.99 -12.83
C SER A 191 -12.25 7.36 -13.09
N LEU A 192 -10.94 7.39 -13.31
CA LEU A 192 -10.19 8.62 -13.55
C LEU A 192 -9.13 8.39 -14.63
N LYS A 193 -9.09 9.28 -15.62
CA LYS A 193 -7.98 9.38 -16.57
C LYS A 193 -7.11 10.58 -16.20
N LEU A 194 -5.83 10.34 -15.92
CA LEU A 194 -4.86 11.40 -15.66
C LEU A 194 -4.59 12.19 -16.95
N PRO A 195 -4.48 13.53 -16.88
CA PRO A 195 -4.10 14.34 -18.03
C PRO A 195 -2.72 13.92 -18.59
N GLU A 196 -2.59 13.85 -19.91
CA GLU A 196 -1.40 13.30 -20.59
C GLU A 196 -0.09 13.98 -20.18
N ASP A 197 -0.10 15.30 -19.99
CA ASP A 197 1.10 16.05 -19.60
C ASP A 197 1.59 15.68 -18.20
N LEU A 198 0.66 15.33 -17.30
CA LEU A 198 0.97 14.89 -15.94
C LEU A 198 1.43 13.44 -15.95
N HIS A 199 0.81 12.58 -16.77
CA HIS A 199 1.23 11.19 -16.91
C HIS A 199 2.67 11.08 -17.46
N ARG A 200 2.98 11.82 -18.52
CA ARG A 200 4.29 11.79 -19.21
C ARG A 200 5.44 12.32 -18.34
N LYS A 201 5.19 13.34 -17.54
CA LYS A 201 6.21 13.96 -16.67
C LYS A 201 6.66 13.05 -15.53
N HIS A 202 5.83 12.08 -15.14
CA HIS A 202 6.03 11.27 -13.94
C HIS A 202 6.23 9.77 -14.20
N ALA A 203 6.00 9.30 -15.43
CA ALA A 203 6.32 7.95 -15.88
C ALA A 203 7.78 7.48 -15.63
N PRO A 204 8.83 8.33 -15.66
CA PRO A 204 10.20 7.90 -15.36
C PRO A 204 10.46 7.64 -13.88
N VAL A 205 9.67 8.25 -12.99
CA VAL A 205 9.92 8.25 -11.53
C VAL A 205 9.52 6.93 -10.88
N LEU A 206 8.48 6.29 -11.42
CA LEU A 206 7.94 5.04 -10.93
C LEU A 206 7.76 4.09 -12.11
N LEU A 207 8.56 3.04 -12.17
CA LEU A 207 8.34 1.94 -13.11
C LEU A 207 7.31 0.98 -12.53
N SER A 208 6.63 0.22 -13.40
CA SER A 208 5.68 -0.79 -12.94
C SER A 208 5.61 -1.99 -13.86
N SER A 209 5.32 -3.16 -13.27
CA SER A 209 5.10 -4.43 -13.97
C SER A 209 3.89 -5.16 -13.39
N SER A 210 3.11 -5.84 -14.24
CA SER A 210 1.96 -6.66 -13.84
C SER A 210 2.23 -8.13 -14.14
N LEU A 211 2.07 -8.99 -13.12
CA LEU A 211 2.22 -10.43 -13.25
C LEU A 211 0.84 -11.08 -13.37
N ARG A 212 0.52 -11.58 -14.58
CA ARG A 212 -0.79 -12.14 -14.94
C ARG A 212 -0.87 -13.67 -14.84
N SER A 213 0.26 -14.39 -14.77
CA SER A 213 0.30 -15.85 -14.56
C SER A 213 1.62 -16.33 -13.94
N GLN A 214 1.50 -17.28 -12.99
CA GLN A 214 2.53 -18.12 -12.35
C GLN A 214 3.57 -17.45 -11.42
N ILE A 215 3.25 -17.36 -10.13
CA ILE A 215 4.24 -17.49 -9.04
C ILE A 215 4.50 -18.98 -8.74
N SER A 216 4.45 -19.86 -9.74
CA SER A 216 4.80 -21.28 -9.58
C SER A 216 6.25 -21.58 -9.95
N GLY A 217 6.94 -20.63 -10.59
CA GLY A 217 8.36 -20.75 -10.98
C GLY A 217 9.35 -20.06 -10.04
N CYS A 218 8.87 -19.26 -9.09
CA CYS A 218 9.68 -18.73 -7.98
C CYS A 218 9.53 -19.64 -6.75
N SER A 219 9.68 -20.95 -6.93
CA SER A 219 10.01 -21.81 -5.79
C SER A 219 11.35 -21.33 -5.24
N ALA A 220 11.45 -21.23 -3.91
CA ALA A 220 12.67 -20.84 -3.21
C ALA A 220 13.88 -21.52 -3.85
N PRO A 221 15.01 -20.82 -4.11
CA PRO A 221 16.24 -21.51 -4.44
C PRO A 221 16.45 -22.57 -3.36
N SER A 222 16.61 -23.84 -3.77
CA SER A 222 16.86 -24.95 -2.87
C SER A 222 17.96 -24.53 -1.92
N TRP A 223 17.64 -24.39 -0.63
CA TRP A 223 18.61 -24.08 0.41
C TRP A 223 19.69 -25.17 0.35
N PRO A 224 20.95 -24.85 0.01
CA PRO A 224 22.01 -25.83 0.07
C PRO A 224 22.35 -26.01 1.55
N GLY A 225 21.77 -27.03 2.17
CA GLY A 225 22.09 -27.42 3.54
C GLY A 225 20.92 -27.31 4.52
N SER A 226 19.88 -28.12 4.32
CA SER A 226 19.09 -28.62 5.45
C SER A 226 19.43 -30.11 5.62
N PRO A 227 19.67 -30.57 6.87
CA PRO A 227 20.11 -31.94 7.16
C PRO A 227 19.08 -33.02 6.79
#